data_AF-A0A7S1HMN1-F1
#
_entry.id   AF-A0A7S1HMN1-F1
#
_cell.length_a   1.000
_cell.length_b   1.000
_cell.length_c   1.000
_cell.angle_alpha   90.00
_cell.angle_beta   90.00
_cell.angle_gamma   90.00
#
_symmetry.space_group_name_H-M   'P 1'
#
loop_
_entity.id
_entity.type
_entity.pdbx_description
1 polymer ?
#
loop_
_entity_poly.entity_id
_entity_poly.type
_entity_poly.pdbx_seq_one_letter_code
_entity_poly.pdbx_strand_id
1 'polypeptide(L)'
;GLAPSPSLDREEERALEDRCGDASVQVRKKALDVLTSRAGGSIEAAQSWVRSCLPLVRDSESTCQERTANAALDLIIAPLASSSQTKPPPDSTWRLLSSMGDADGDKANLQHCLRLLSKRRPTGVPPHLAKRLMELLRAEPNKQQLWWLAEEVSPLQP
;
A
#
# COMPACT_ATOMS: atom_id res chain seq x y z
N GLY A 1 9.24 -2.05 -24.43
CA GLY A 1 7.92 -1.41 -24.42
C GLY A 1 6.91 -2.48 -24.08
N LEU A 2 6.40 -2.47 -22.84
CA LEU A 2 5.24 -3.28 -22.48
C LEU A 2 4.01 -2.47 -22.87
N ALA A 3 3.12 -3.05 -23.67
CA ALA A 3 1.84 -2.44 -23.98
C ALA A 3 1.11 -2.10 -22.67
N PRO A 4 0.42 -0.95 -22.57
CA PRO A 4 -0.43 -0.70 -21.43
C PRO A 4 -1.47 -1.83 -21.36
N SER A 5 -1.55 -2.51 -20.22
CA SER A 5 -2.60 -3.49 -19.98
C SER A 5 -3.96 -2.85 -20.24
N PRO A 6 -4.90 -3.54 -20.90
CA PRO A 6 -6.21 -2.97 -21.18
C PRO A 6 -6.86 -2.47 -19.88
N SER A 7 -7.41 -1.27 -19.95
CA SER A 7 -8.26 -0.75 -18.88
C SER A 7 -9.47 -1.68 -18.77
N LEU A 8 -9.59 -2.39 -17.66
CA LEU A 8 -10.84 -3.09 -17.31
C LEU A 8 -11.97 -2.07 -17.29
N ASP A 9 -13.14 -2.52 -17.73
CA ASP A 9 -14.34 -1.73 -17.47
C ASP A 9 -14.69 -1.76 -15.97
N ARG A 10 -15.66 -0.94 -15.58
CA ARG A 10 -16.07 -0.79 -14.18
C ARG A 10 -16.65 -2.08 -13.60
N GLU A 11 -17.30 -2.90 -14.42
CA GLU A 11 -17.93 -4.14 -13.98
C GLU A 11 -16.88 -5.22 -13.72
N GLU A 12 -15.89 -5.33 -14.59
CA GLU A 12 -14.72 -6.20 -14.42
C GLU A 12 -13.89 -5.82 -13.19
N GLU A 13 -13.62 -4.52 -12.98
CA GLU A 13 -12.88 -4.05 -11.80
C GLU A 13 -13.65 -4.37 -10.50
N ARG A 14 -14.97 -4.16 -10.49
CA ARG A 14 -15.82 -4.52 -9.33
C ARG A 14 -15.86 -6.02 -9.10
N ALA A 15 -15.94 -6.83 -10.16
CA ALA A 15 -15.89 -8.27 -10.05
C ALA A 15 -14.56 -8.73 -9.43
N LEU A 16 -13.44 -8.07 -9.73
CA LEU A 16 -12.15 -8.34 -9.08
C LEU A 16 -12.11 -7.90 -7.62
N GLU A 17 -12.68 -6.73 -7.29
CA GLU A 17 -12.83 -6.27 -5.89
C GLU A 17 -13.57 -7.31 -5.04
N ASP A 18 -14.70 -7.83 -5.54
CA ASP A 18 -15.49 -8.85 -4.84
C ASP A 18 -14.69 -10.16 -4.60
N ARG A 19 -13.75 -10.49 -5.51
CA ARG A 19 -12.90 -11.68 -5.37
C ARG A 19 -11.85 -11.58 -4.26
N CYS A 20 -11.57 -10.38 -3.76
CA CYS A 20 -10.78 -10.24 -2.53
C CYS A 20 -11.54 -10.80 -1.31
N GLY A 21 -12.87 -10.91 -1.34
CA GLY A 21 -13.68 -11.51 -0.28
C GLY A 21 -14.06 -12.99 -0.50
N ASP A 22 -13.52 -13.65 -1.53
CA ASP A 22 -13.92 -15.00 -1.92
C ASP A 22 -13.58 -16.04 -0.83
N ALA A 23 -14.40 -17.08 -0.69
CA ALA A 23 -14.15 -18.17 0.27
C ALA A 23 -12.81 -18.89 -0.02
N SER A 24 -12.43 -18.97 -1.30
CA SER A 24 -11.17 -19.59 -1.71
C SER A 24 -9.97 -18.65 -1.52
N VAL A 25 -9.02 -19.10 -0.69
CA VAL A 25 -7.74 -18.42 -0.44
C VAL A 25 -6.98 -18.15 -1.74
N GLN A 26 -7.01 -19.09 -2.69
CA GLN A 26 -6.32 -18.94 -3.97
C GLN A 26 -6.95 -17.83 -4.82
N VAL A 27 -8.27 -17.69 -4.78
CA VAL A 27 -9.00 -16.63 -5.50
C VAL A 27 -8.67 -15.27 -4.89
N ARG A 28 -8.70 -15.13 -3.56
CA ARG A 28 -8.31 -13.88 -2.88
C ARG A 28 -6.89 -13.45 -3.24
N LYS A 29 -5.94 -14.39 -3.20
CA LYS A 29 -4.54 -14.15 -3.60
C LYS A 29 -4.41 -13.71 -5.05
N LYS A 30 -5.15 -14.35 -5.96
CA LYS A 30 -5.10 -13.99 -7.38
C LYS A 30 -5.70 -12.62 -7.64
N ALA A 31 -6.82 -12.30 -6.99
CA ALA A 31 -7.43 -10.97 -7.05
C ALA A 31 -6.46 -9.90 -6.54
N LEU A 32 -5.83 -10.14 -5.39
CA LEU A 32 -4.79 -9.28 -4.83
C LEU A 32 -3.65 -9.04 -5.82
N ASP A 33 -3.11 -10.08 -6.46
CA ASP A 33 -2.01 -9.94 -7.43
C ASP A 33 -2.43 -9.07 -8.63
N VAL A 34 -3.63 -9.32 -9.18
CA VAL A 34 -4.15 -8.61 -10.34
C VAL A 34 -4.38 -7.14 -10.01
N LEU A 35 -5.05 -6.84 -8.89
CA LEU A 35 -5.30 -5.47 -8.46
C LEU A 35 -3.99 -4.74 -8.10
N THR A 36 -3.03 -5.44 -7.47
CA THR A 36 -1.70 -4.88 -7.16
C THR A 36 -0.96 -4.46 -8.42
N SER A 37 -1.02 -5.26 -9.49
CA SER A 37 -0.38 -4.92 -10.76
C SER A 37 -0.96 -3.67 -11.43
N ARG A 38 -2.19 -3.29 -11.04
CA ARG A 38 -2.95 -2.17 -11.61
C ARG A 38 -2.98 -0.93 -10.72
N ALA A 39 -2.66 -1.07 -9.43
CA ALA A 39 -2.77 -0.02 -8.42
C ALA A 39 -2.05 1.30 -8.79
N GLY A 40 -1.01 1.24 -9.61
CA GLY A 40 -0.28 2.41 -10.10
C GLY A 40 -0.86 3.09 -11.35
N GLY A 41 -1.89 2.52 -11.98
CA GLY A 41 -2.45 2.96 -13.26
C GLY A 41 -3.27 4.26 -13.15
N SER A 42 -4.43 4.20 -12.49
CA SER A 42 -5.36 5.33 -12.33
C SER A 42 -5.67 5.62 -10.86
N ILE A 43 -6.47 6.64 -10.58
CA ILE A 43 -6.95 6.91 -9.21
C ILE A 43 -7.97 5.86 -8.77
N GLU A 44 -8.82 5.40 -9.69
CA GLU A 44 -9.82 4.36 -9.46
C GLU A 44 -9.14 3.03 -9.10
N ALA A 45 -8.07 2.66 -9.81
CA ALA A 45 -7.30 1.47 -9.50
C ALA A 45 -6.63 1.56 -8.11
N ALA A 46 -6.14 2.74 -7.73
CA ALA A 46 -5.59 2.97 -6.39
C ALA A 46 -6.68 2.85 -5.31
N GLN A 47 -7.86 3.42 -5.55
CA GLN A 47 -9.02 3.32 -4.64
C GLN A 47 -9.53 1.88 -4.49
N SER A 48 -9.64 1.15 -5.60
CA SER A 48 -9.99 -0.27 -5.65
C SER A 48 -9.02 -1.10 -4.80
N TRP A 49 -7.70 -0.89 -4.99
CA TRP A 49 -6.69 -1.59 -4.19
C TRP A 49 -6.77 -1.24 -2.70
N VAL A 50 -6.89 0.03 -2.33
CA VAL A 50 -7.01 0.43 -0.91
C VAL A 50 -8.26 -0.18 -0.27
N ARG A 51 -9.40 -0.16 -0.97
CA ARG A 51 -10.66 -0.68 -0.44
C ARG A 51 -10.67 -2.21 -0.29
N SER A 52 -10.10 -2.93 -1.24
CA SER A 52 -10.33 -4.38 -1.38
C SER A 52 -9.10 -5.22 -1.03
N CYS A 53 -7.89 -4.72 -1.30
CA CYS A 53 -6.65 -5.45 -1.06
C CYS A 53 -6.03 -5.15 0.30
N LEU A 54 -5.98 -3.88 0.72
CA LEU A 54 -5.35 -3.48 1.97
C LEU A 54 -5.97 -4.17 3.21
N PRO A 55 -7.31 -4.38 3.31
CA PRO A 55 -7.90 -5.11 4.43
C PRO A 55 -7.46 -6.58 4.55
N LEU A 56 -6.97 -7.20 3.47
CA LEU A 56 -6.49 -8.59 3.49
C LEU A 56 -5.24 -8.77 4.36
N VAL A 57 -4.63 -7.68 4.84
CA VAL A 57 -3.60 -7.76 5.88
C VAL A 57 -4.15 -8.36 7.19
N ARG A 58 -5.47 -8.38 7.38
CA ARG A 58 -6.18 -8.98 8.51
C ARG A 58 -6.94 -10.27 8.12
N ASP A 59 -6.67 -10.82 6.94
CA ASP A 59 -7.28 -12.07 6.47
C ASP A 59 -7.03 -13.21 7.47
N SER A 60 -7.94 -14.19 7.55
CA SER A 60 -7.74 -15.36 8.42
C SER A 60 -6.51 -16.20 8.01
N GLU A 61 -6.11 -16.09 6.74
CA GLU A 61 -4.97 -16.81 6.18
C GLU A 61 -3.71 -15.95 6.21
N SER A 62 -2.71 -16.40 6.97
CA SER A 62 -1.41 -15.72 7.09
C SER A 62 -0.77 -15.41 5.73
N THR A 63 -0.87 -16.34 4.78
CA THR A 63 -0.30 -16.16 3.44
C THR A 63 -0.96 -15.04 2.63
N CYS A 64 -2.22 -14.69 2.89
CA CYS A 64 -2.86 -13.49 2.34
C CYS A 64 -2.31 -12.25 3.04
N GLN A 65 -2.23 -12.27 4.38
CA GLN A 65 -1.68 -11.17 5.17
C GLN A 65 -0.26 -10.79 4.72
N GLU A 66 0.60 -11.79 4.55
CA GLU A 66 2.00 -11.58 4.15
C GLU A 66 2.11 -11.00 2.74
N ARG A 67 1.27 -11.47 1.83
CA ARG A 67 1.23 -11.00 0.45
C ARG A 67 0.74 -9.56 0.36
N THR A 68 -0.28 -9.20 1.13
CA THR A 68 -0.75 -7.81 1.24
C THR A 68 0.30 -6.90 1.84
N ALA A 69 0.99 -7.34 2.90
CA ALA A 69 2.08 -6.58 3.49
C ALA A 69 3.23 -6.35 2.51
N ASN A 70 3.57 -7.34 1.68
CA ASN A 70 4.57 -7.19 0.61
C ASN A 70 4.11 -6.19 -0.47
N ALA A 71 2.86 -6.29 -0.91
CA ALA A 71 2.31 -5.34 -1.87
C ALA A 71 2.30 -3.91 -1.32
N ALA A 72 1.95 -3.70 -0.05
CA ALA A 72 2.04 -2.40 0.62
C ALA A 72 3.49 -1.91 0.74
N LEU A 73 4.44 -2.81 0.99
CA LEU A 73 5.86 -2.49 0.99
C LEU A 73 6.29 -1.93 -0.37
N ASP A 74 5.98 -2.66 -1.44
CA ASP A 74 6.44 -2.33 -2.79
C ASP A 74 5.76 -1.08 -3.38
N LEU A 75 4.46 -0.90 -3.11
CA LEU A 75 3.68 0.19 -3.69
C LEU A 75 3.76 1.51 -2.91
N ILE A 76 3.95 1.45 -1.59
CA ILE A 76 3.84 2.61 -0.70
C ILE A 76 5.14 2.82 0.08
N ILE A 77 5.54 1.86 0.89
CA ILE A 77 6.57 2.07 1.91
C ILE A 77 7.97 2.25 1.29
N ALA A 78 8.38 1.34 0.40
CA ALA A 78 9.69 1.40 -0.24
C ALA A 78 9.84 2.62 -1.17
N PRO A 79 8.83 3.01 -1.98
CA PRO A 79 8.89 4.26 -2.73
C PRO A 79 9.03 5.51 -1.87
N LEU A 80 8.37 5.55 -0.70
CA LEU A 80 8.52 6.64 0.27
C LEU A 80 9.92 6.65 0.91
N ALA A 81 10.53 5.49 1.10
CA ALA A 81 11.87 5.38 1.66
C ALA A 81 12.99 5.72 0.65
N SER A 82 12.70 5.78 -0.65
CA SER A 82 13.74 5.91 -1.68
C SER A 82 14.75 7.03 -1.36
N SER A 83 16.03 6.66 -1.32
CA SER A 83 17.14 7.46 -0.76
C SER A 83 17.52 8.69 -1.58
N SER A 84 16.96 8.84 -2.78
CA SER A 84 17.21 10.00 -3.62
C SER A 84 16.43 11.20 -3.06
N GLN A 85 17.09 12.01 -2.25
CA GLN A 85 16.51 13.24 -1.68
C GLN A 85 15.89 14.16 -2.76
N THR A 86 16.42 14.10 -3.98
CA THR A 86 16.00 14.91 -5.13
C THR A 86 14.81 14.35 -5.90
N LYS A 87 14.41 13.09 -5.68
CA LYS A 87 13.27 12.50 -6.38
C LYS A 87 12.06 12.42 -5.47
N PRO A 88 10.94 13.06 -5.84
CA PRO A 88 9.67 12.82 -5.15
C PRO A 88 9.26 11.35 -5.34
N PRO A 89 8.47 10.79 -4.40
CA PRO A 89 7.82 9.51 -4.60
C PRO A 89 6.99 9.50 -5.90
N PRO A 90 6.85 8.35 -6.56
CA PRO A 90 6.02 8.23 -7.76
C PRO A 90 4.58 8.70 -7.52
N ASP A 91 3.94 9.27 -8.54
CA ASP A 91 2.53 9.69 -8.47
C ASP A 91 1.58 8.56 -8.05
N SER A 92 1.91 7.31 -8.42
CA SER A 92 1.16 6.13 -7.99
C SER A 92 1.14 5.95 -6.47
N THR A 93 2.29 6.17 -5.81
CA THR A 93 2.39 6.12 -4.34
C THR A 93 1.54 7.22 -3.71
N TRP A 94 1.56 8.42 -4.27
CA TRP A 94 0.72 9.52 -3.79
C TRP A 94 -0.77 9.26 -4.01
N ARG A 95 -1.16 8.67 -5.14
CA ARG A 95 -2.54 8.27 -5.41
C ARG A 95 -3.01 7.25 -4.39
N LEU A 96 -2.21 6.22 -4.09
CA LEU A 96 -2.54 5.23 -3.06
C LEU A 96 -2.69 5.85 -1.68
N LEU A 97 -1.77 6.71 -1.25
CA LEU A 97 -1.90 7.40 0.04
C LEU A 97 -3.14 8.31 0.07
N SER A 98 -3.39 9.06 -1.00
CA SER A 98 -4.54 9.98 -1.07
C SER A 98 -5.88 9.24 -1.17
N SER A 99 -5.87 7.99 -1.63
CA SER A 99 -7.03 7.11 -1.64
C SER A 99 -7.35 6.50 -0.27
N MET A 100 -6.42 6.54 0.68
CA MET A 100 -6.71 6.18 2.07
C MET A 100 -7.56 7.28 2.69
N GLY A 101 -8.78 6.93 3.06
CA GLY A 101 -9.69 7.88 3.68
C GLY A 101 -9.30 8.19 5.11
N ASP A 102 -10.09 9.07 5.75
CA ASP A 102 -10.02 9.27 7.19
C ASP A 102 -10.66 8.14 8.00
N ALA A 103 -11.27 7.17 7.34
CA ALA A 103 -11.78 5.98 7.98
C ALA A 103 -10.62 5.26 8.70
N ASP A 104 -10.78 5.01 10.01
CA ASP A 104 -9.79 4.35 10.85
C ASP A 104 -9.34 2.98 10.30
N GLY A 105 -10.16 2.35 9.44
CA GLY A 105 -9.86 1.08 8.80
C GLY A 105 -8.57 1.09 7.97
N ASP A 106 -8.39 2.05 7.07
CA ASP A 106 -7.27 2.06 6.12
C ASP A 106 -5.94 2.31 6.84
N LYS A 107 -5.95 3.30 7.75
CA LYS A 107 -4.83 3.63 8.63
C LYS A 107 -4.45 2.41 9.47
N ALA A 108 -5.41 1.78 10.13
CA ALA A 108 -5.15 0.63 10.98
C ALA A 108 -4.75 -0.64 10.21
N ASN A 109 -5.09 -0.74 8.91
CA ASN A 109 -4.61 -1.81 8.03
C ASN A 109 -3.16 -1.56 7.61
N LEU A 110 -2.81 -0.35 7.15
CA LEU A 110 -1.42 -0.05 6.81
C LEU A 110 -0.50 -0.08 8.04
N GLN A 111 -0.99 0.34 9.21
CA GLN A 111 -0.29 0.14 10.49
C GLN A 111 -0.02 -1.35 10.76
N HIS A 112 -0.99 -2.22 10.47
CA HIS A 112 -0.80 -3.66 10.59
C HIS A 112 0.27 -4.18 9.61
N CYS A 113 0.28 -3.70 8.36
CA CYS A 113 1.36 -3.99 7.41
C CYS A 113 2.74 -3.62 7.99
N LEU A 114 2.89 -2.39 8.52
CA LEU A 114 4.14 -1.93 9.11
C LEU A 114 4.61 -2.81 10.28
N ARG A 115 3.69 -3.24 11.16
CA ARG A 115 4.00 -4.16 12.26
C ARG A 115 4.40 -5.56 11.79
N LEU A 116 3.79 -6.07 10.71
CA LEU A 116 4.21 -7.35 10.13
C LEU A 116 5.60 -7.22 9.49
N LEU A 117 5.86 -6.11 8.80
CA LEU A 117 7.12 -5.84 8.13
C LEU A 117 8.26 -5.54 9.11
N SER A 118 8.01 -4.87 10.24
CA SER A 118 9.05 -4.53 11.23
C SER A 118 9.66 -5.76 11.91
N LYS A 119 8.92 -6.87 11.94
CA LYS A 119 9.39 -8.17 12.43
C LYS A 119 10.30 -8.88 11.43
N ARG A 120 10.37 -8.44 10.18
CA ARG A 120 11.14 -9.08 9.11
C ARG A 120 12.50 -8.42 8.96
N ARG A 121 13.56 -9.22 8.87
CA ARG A 121 14.91 -8.77 8.51
C ARG A 121 15.49 -9.68 7.43
N PRO A 122 16.19 -9.14 6.41
CA PRO A 122 16.46 -7.72 6.15
C PRO A 122 15.35 -7.01 5.34
N THR A 123 14.33 -7.73 4.89
CA THR A 123 13.32 -7.29 3.90
C THR A 123 12.11 -6.56 4.51
N GLY A 124 12.26 -6.01 5.71
CA GLY A 124 11.20 -5.33 6.45
C GLY A 124 11.07 -3.83 6.14
N VAL A 125 10.63 -3.07 7.14
CA VAL A 125 10.52 -1.61 7.04
C VAL A 125 11.92 -0.99 6.79
N PRO A 126 12.12 -0.19 5.72
CA PRO A 126 13.41 0.41 5.42
C PRO A 126 13.94 1.29 6.56
N PRO A 127 15.20 1.14 7.01
CA PRO A 127 15.71 1.76 8.25
C PRO A 127 15.79 3.30 8.22
N HIS A 128 15.72 3.90 7.03
CA HIS A 128 15.77 5.35 6.84
C HIS A 128 14.39 5.96 6.56
N LEU A 129 13.32 5.16 6.60
CA LEU A 129 11.96 5.62 6.30
C LEU A 129 11.52 6.77 7.21
N ALA A 130 11.72 6.72 8.54
CA ALA A 130 11.31 7.81 9.43
C ALA A 130 11.97 9.14 9.03
N LYS A 131 13.30 9.11 8.82
CA LYS A 131 14.04 10.29 8.35
C LYS A 131 13.46 10.83 7.04
N ARG A 132 13.15 9.94 6.09
CA ARG A 132 12.63 10.34 4.78
C ARG A 132 11.21 10.91 4.87
N LEU A 133 10.35 10.36 5.73
CA LEU A 133 9.02 10.91 6.01
C LEU A 133 9.09 12.33 6.57
N MET A 134 10.04 12.60 7.48
CA MET A 134 10.26 13.96 8.01
C MET A 134 10.73 14.94 6.94
N GLU A 135 11.57 14.51 5.99
CA GLU A 135 11.96 15.34 4.85
C GLU A 135 10.77 15.63 3.92
N LEU A 136 9.94 14.61 3.63
CA LEU A 136 8.73 14.78 2.83
C LEU A 136 7.71 15.69 3.51
N LEU A 137 7.54 15.60 4.83
CA LEU A 137 6.66 16.48 5.60
C LEU A 137 7.09 17.96 5.54
N ARG A 138 8.39 18.23 5.49
CA ARG A 138 8.88 19.61 5.31
C ARG A 138 8.57 20.15 3.92
N ALA A 139 8.63 19.30 2.90
CA ALA A 139 8.31 19.68 1.53
C ALA A 139 6.80 19.77 1.27
N GLU A 140 6.01 18.90 1.91
CA GLU A 140 4.58 18.70 1.68
C GLU A 140 3.79 18.72 3.01
N PRO A 141 3.81 19.84 3.78
CA PRO A 141 3.29 19.88 5.14
C PRO A 141 1.78 19.66 5.25
N ASN A 142 1.04 19.84 4.14
CA ASN A 142 -0.41 19.69 4.08
C ASN A 142 -0.86 18.24 3.83
N LYS A 143 0.05 17.30 3.61
CA LYS A 143 -0.30 15.88 3.40
C LYS A 143 -0.46 15.17 4.73
N GLN A 144 -1.69 15.16 5.26
CA GLN A 144 -2.03 14.53 6.54
C GLN A 144 -1.61 13.05 6.65
N GLN A 145 -1.64 12.31 5.54
CA GLN A 145 -1.24 10.91 5.52
C GLN A 145 0.24 10.72 5.86
N LEU A 146 1.10 11.68 5.53
CA LEU A 146 2.52 11.64 5.91
C LEU A 146 2.74 11.83 7.40
N TRP A 147 1.94 12.71 8.04
CA TRP A 147 2.04 13.00 9.46
C TRP A 147 1.76 11.75 10.28
N TRP A 148 0.60 11.15 10.02
CA TRP A 148 0.22 9.90 10.66
C TRP A 148 1.23 8.78 10.38
N LEU A 149 1.68 8.62 9.13
CA LEU A 149 2.66 7.57 8.80
C LEU A 149 4.00 7.78 9.52
N ALA A 150 4.44 9.02 9.72
CA ALA A 150 5.65 9.33 10.48
C ALA A 150 5.50 8.99 11.97
N GLU A 151 4.32 9.22 12.56
CA GLU A 151 4.01 8.84 13.94
C GLU A 151 4.03 7.32 14.11
N GLU A 152 3.56 6.56 13.12
CA GLU A 152 3.54 5.09 13.17
C GLU A 152 4.90 4.43 12.93
N VAL A 153 5.75 5.04 12.10
CA VAL A 153 7.07 4.48 11.77
C VAL A 153 8.09 4.80 12.85
N SER A 154 8.01 5.98 13.49
CA SER A 154 8.97 6.41 14.52
C SER A 154 9.21 5.38 15.64
N PRO A 155 8.17 4.75 16.24
CA PRO A 155 8.36 3.72 17.28
C PRO A 155 8.91 2.38 16.77
N LEU A 156 8.88 2.14 15.46
CA LEU A 156 9.32 0.88 14.84
C LEU A 156 10.82 0.87 14.52
N GLN A 157 11.50 2.01 14.66
CA GLN A 157 12.91 2.18 14.36
C GLN A 157 13.66 2.51 15.65
N PRO A 158 14.70 1.73 16.01
CA PRO A 158 15.49 1.95 17.23
C PRO A 158 16.37 3.20 17.15
#